data_AF-A0A1B6JJP6-F1
#
_entry.id   AF-A0A1B6JJP6-F1
#
_cell.length_a   1.000
_cell.length_b   1.000
_cell.length_c   1.000
_cell.angle_alpha   90.00
_cell.angle_beta   90.00
_cell.angle_gamma   90.00
#
_symmetry.space_group_name_H-M   'P 1'
#
loop_
_entity.id
_entity.type
_entity.pdbx_description
1 polymer ?
#
loop_
_entity_poly.entity_id
_entity_poly.type
_entity_poly.pdbx_seq_one_letter_code
_entity_poly.pdbx_strand_id
1 'polypeptide(L)'
;MRDILMVIYDKFKNCVNVENKATYKKDYIHAKKIYRYKIDQAKKTANDNFIKNSKNKCKATWSIIKTNLESLTLNQQSNINSQKFNDYFVGVSDELNKNITKNNGEALQLLNNFLDKCFLREKFTWKKIVKKDIKLCISKLSSSKSEDFYGFSNFLVKKIIFVIIDPLVYLYNKMLEQGVFPNALKLVKIIPIYKKGDKLDPSSYRPISLVPIIGKIFEYCIKEQLYDYFSLNYLLCNEQFGFMPGCNTVMAVESVVNDIILSFENKAVQSATLIDLSKAFDCISHTLILDKLTRYGITGIELNLLSSYLSCRKQMVVQGDDKSNFNEIKNGVPQGSVLGPFLFTIAVNDFSCN
;
A
#
# COMPACT_ATOMS: atom_id res chain seq x y z
N MET A 1 34.98 -8.13 -30.93
CA MET A 1 35.72 -7.18 -30.04
C MET A 1 36.16 -7.84 -28.74
N ARG A 2 35.29 -8.63 -28.10
CA ARG A 2 35.69 -9.53 -27.01
C ARG A 2 36.85 -10.43 -27.43
N ASP A 3 36.79 -11.00 -28.63
CA ASP A 3 37.80 -11.93 -29.15
C ASP A 3 39.15 -11.25 -29.35
N ILE A 4 39.15 -10.00 -29.83
CA ILE A 4 40.35 -9.16 -29.96
C ILE A 4 40.98 -8.89 -28.59
N LEU A 5 40.17 -8.58 -27.57
CA LEU A 5 40.64 -8.39 -26.20
C LEU A 5 41.25 -9.67 -25.62
N MET A 6 40.63 -10.84 -25.88
CA MET A 6 41.12 -12.14 -25.42
C MET A 6 42.45 -12.49 -26.10
N VAL A 7 42.58 -12.27 -27.41
CA VAL A 7 43.84 -12.49 -28.15
C VAL A 7 44.98 -11.63 -27.61
N ILE A 8 44.72 -10.35 -27.28
CA ILE A 8 45.73 -9.45 -26.70
C ILE A 8 46.07 -9.85 -25.25
N TYR A 9 45.08 -10.33 -24.49
CA TYR A 9 45.28 -10.87 -23.14
C TYR A 9 46.18 -12.11 -23.15
N ASP A 10 45.95 -13.04 -24.08
CA ASP A 10 46.73 -14.27 -24.20
C ASP A 10 48.17 -13.97 -24.61
N LYS A 11 48.40 -13.01 -25.53
CA LYS A 11 49.74 -12.51 -25.87
C LYS A 11 50.46 -11.90 -24.68
N PHE A 12 49.78 -11.13 -23.84
CA PHE A 12 50.33 -10.59 -22.61
C PHE A 12 50.67 -11.70 -21.58
N LYS A 13 49.74 -12.63 -21.37
CA LYS A 13 49.85 -13.67 -20.34
C LYS A 13 50.95 -14.69 -20.66
N ASN A 14 51.11 -15.05 -21.93
CA ASN A 14 52.06 -16.07 -22.37
C ASN A 14 53.44 -15.50 -22.76
N CYS A 15 53.66 -14.18 -22.63
CA CYS A 15 54.96 -13.56 -22.96
C CYS A 15 56.00 -13.78 -21.86
N VAL A 16 57.14 -14.36 -22.25
CA VAL A 16 58.29 -14.69 -21.38
C VAL A 16 59.37 -13.59 -21.43
N ASN A 17 59.51 -12.86 -22.54
CA ASN A 17 60.46 -11.75 -22.68
C ASN A 17 59.94 -10.49 -21.95
N VAL A 18 60.76 -9.94 -21.05
CA VAL A 18 60.40 -8.84 -20.13
C VAL A 18 60.07 -7.53 -20.87
N GLU A 19 60.80 -7.18 -21.93
CA GLU A 19 60.57 -5.95 -22.69
C GLU A 19 59.26 -6.01 -23.48
N ASN A 20 59.01 -7.14 -24.17
CA ASN A 20 57.79 -7.35 -24.93
C ASN A 20 56.55 -7.47 -24.03
N LYS A 21 56.71 -8.01 -22.82
CA LYS A 21 55.61 -8.15 -21.85
C LYS A 21 55.09 -6.79 -21.37
N ALA A 22 55.96 -5.79 -21.20
CA ALA A 22 55.56 -4.44 -20.84
C ALA A 22 54.70 -3.79 -21.94
N THR A 23 55.06 -4.00 -23.21
CA THR A 23 54.31 -3.53 -24.38
C THR A 23 52.95 -4.21 -24.47
N TYR A 24 52.89 -5.54 -24.40
CA TYR A 24 51.61 -6.27 -24.44
C TYR A 24 50.69 -5.94 -23.26
N LYS A 25 51.25 -5.61 -22.09
CA LYS A 25 50.45 -5.12 -20.95
C LYS A 25 49.78 -3.78 -21.26
N LYS A 26 50.50 -2.84 -21.88
CA LYS A 26 49.94 -1.54 -22.29
C LYS A 26 48.82 -1.73 -23.32
N ASP A 27 49.05 -2.58 -24.32
CA ASP A 27 48.05 -2.88 -25.35
C ASP A 27 46.80 -3.54 -24.78
N TYR A 28 46.97 -4.48 -23.84
CA TYR A 28 45.84 -5.10 -23.13
C TYR A 28 45.03 -4.07 -22.33
N ILE A 29 45.69 -3.18 -21.58
CA ILE A 29 45.02 -2.13 -20.81
C ILE A 29 44.24 -1.20 -21.75
N HIS A 30 44.84 -0.80 -22.87
CA HIS A 30 44.21 0.04 -23.87
C HIS A 30 42.99 -0.64 -24.51
N ALA A 31 43.15 -1.89 -24.98
CA ALA A 31 42.06 -2.69 -25.53
C ALA A 31 40.93 -2.91 -24.52
N LYS A 32 41.26 -3.12 -23.24
CA LYS A 32 40.28 -3.26 -22.15
C LYS A 32 39.50 -1.97 -21.93
N LYS A 33 40.15 -0.81 -22.01
CA LYS A 33 39.49 0.51 -21.91
C LYS A 33 38.51 0.71 -23.06
N ILE A 34 38.93 0.42 -24.31
CA ILE A 34 38.05 0.50 -25.49
C ILE A 34 36.87 -0.47 -25.37
N TYR A 35 37.11 -1.71 -24.96
CA TYR A 35 36.06 -2.72 -24.80
C TYR A 35 35.02 -2.28 -23.76
N ARG A 36 35.46 -1.78 -22.60
CA ARG A 36 34.57 -1.25 -21.56
C ARG A 36 33.75 -0.05 -22.07
N TYR A 37 34.38 0.86 -22.80
CA TYR A 37 33.68 1.99 -23.42
C TYR A 37 32.61 1.52 -24.42
N LYS A 38 32.92 0.53 -25.27
CA LYS A 38 31.96 0.00 -26.24
C LYS A 38 30.79 -0.72 -25.56
N ILE A 39 31.03 -1.43 -24.47
CA ILE A 39 29.96 -2.02 -23.65
C ILE A 39 29.07 -0.93 -23.05
N ASP A 40 29.66 0.12 -22.48
CA ASP A 40 28.90 1.22 -21.87
C ASP A 40 28.00 1.91 -22.91
N GLN A 41 28.54 2.19 -24.10
CA GLN A 41 27.78 2.75 -25.21
C GLN A 41 26.65 1.82 -25.67
N ALA A 42 26.94 0.53 -25.86
CA ALA A 42 25.91 -0.45 -26.26
C ALA A 42 24.79 -0.55 -25.22
N LYS A 43 25.12 -0.50 -23.91
CA LYS A 43 24.12 -0.49 -22.83
C LYS A 43 23.26 0.77 -22.86
N LYS A 44 23.86 1.94 -23.04
CA LYS A 44 23.13 3.22 -23.16
C LYS A 44 22.17 3.19 -24.34
N THR A 45 22.64 2.80 -25.52
CA THR A 45 21.80 2.69 -26.72
C THR A 45 20.66 1.68 -26.55
N ALA A 46 20.91 0.53 -25.93
CA ALA A 46 19.87 -0.46 -25.65
C ALA A 46 18.80 0.09 -24.68
N ASN A 47 19.22 0.77 -23.61
CA ASN A 47 18.32 1.40 -22.65
C ASN A 47 17.49 2.53 -23.29
N ASP A 48 18.12 3.38 -24.09
CA ASP A 48 17.44 4.47 -24.81
C ASP A 48 16.38 3.93 -25.77
N ASN A 49 16.71 2.87 -26.52
CA ASN A 49 15.78 2.21 -27.42
C ASN A 49 14.61 1.58 -26.66
N PHE A 50 14.87 0.94 -25.51
CA PHE A 50 13.83 0.38 -24.66
C PHE A 50 12.87 1.46 -24.12
N ILE A 51 13.39 2.60 -23.67
CA ILE A 51 12.57 3.71 -23.19
C ILE A 51 11.73 4.31 -24.33
N LYS A 52 12.35 4.58 -25.49
CA LYS A 52 11.67 5.18 -26.65
C LYS A 52 10.54 4.32 -27.17
N ASN A 53 10.73 3.00 -27.19
CA ASN A 53 9.75 2.05 -27.74
C ASN A 53 8.68 1.61 -26.74
N SER A 54 8.74 2.06 -25.48
CA SER A 54 7.75 1.71 -24.45
C SER A 54 6.53 2.64 -24.49
N LYS A 55 5.34 2.05 -24.33
CA LYS A 55 4.07 2.80 -24.19
C LYS A 55 4.07 3.75 -22.98
N ASN A 56 4.81 3.42 -21.93
CA ASN A 56 4.97 4.26 -20.74
C ASN A 56 6.47 4.47 -20.45
N LYS A 57 6.97 5.64 -20.86
CA LYS A 57 8.39 5.99 -20.77
C LYS A 57 8.87 6.06 -19.32
N CYS A 58 8.11 6.69 -18.41
CA CYS A 58 8.47 6.77 -16.99
C CYS A 58 8.61 5.40 -16.34
N LYS A 59 7.69 4.48 -16.62
CA LYS A 59 7.75 3.10 -16.10
C LYS A 59 8.94 2.33 -16.67
N ALA A 60 9.25 2.51 -17.96
CA ALA A 60 10.41 1.88 -18.60
C ALA A 60 11.73 2.38 -18.00
N THR A 61 11.87 3.69 -17.81
CA THR A 61 13.04 4.30 -17.15
C THR A 61 13.21 3.76 -15.73
N TRP A 62 12.14 3.73 -14.94
CA TRP A 62 12.18 3.18 -13.58
C TRP A 62 12.52 1.70 -13.54
N SER A 63 12.08 0.91 -14.53
CA SER A 63 12.45 -0.50 -14.64
C SER A 63 13.96 -0.67 -14.83
N ILE A 64 14.58 0.12 -15.70
CA ILE A 64 16.04 0.09 -15.93
C ILE A 64 16.79 0.45 -14.64
N ILE A 65 16.36 1.51 -13.95
CA ILE A 65 16.96 1.95 -12.69
C ILE A 65 16.90 0.81 -11.65
N LYS A 66 15.74 0.16 -11.53
CA LYS A 66 15.54 -0.94 -10.58
C LYS A 66 16.43 -2.14 -10.87
N THR A 67 16.53 -2.58 -12.12
CA THR A 67 17.41 -3.70 -12.50
C THR A 67 18.88 -3.43 -12.16
N ASN A 68 19.35 -2.19 -12.36
CA ASN A 68 20.71 -1.81 -12.01
C ASN A 68 20.92 -1.75 -10.48
N LEU A 69 19.92 -1.27 -9.72
CA LEU A 69 19.94 -1.28 -8.25
C LEU A 69 19.91 -2.70 -7.66
N GLU A 70 19.11 -3.60 -8.25
CA GLU A 70 19.03 -5.02 -7.86
C GLU A 70 20.38 -5.74 -8.10
N SER A 71 21.08 -5.43 -9.20
CA SER A 71 22.42 -5.97 -9.46
C SER A 71 23.49 -5.52 -8.46
N LEU A 72 23.29 -4.37 -7.79
CA LEU A 72 24.15 -3.87 -6.71
C LEU A 72 23.78 -4.43 -5.34
N THR A 73 22.57 -4.99 -5.17
CA THR A 73 22.02 -5.39 -3.87
C THR A 73 22.02 -6.90 -3.61
N LEU A 74 22.44 -7.73 -4.57
CA LEU A 74 22.62 -9.18 -4.39
C LEU A 74 23.62 -9.57 -3.28
N ASN A 75 24.37 -8.62 -2.70
CA ASN A 75 25.32 -8.86 -1.60
C ASN A 75 24.86 -8.40 -0.21
N GLN A 76 23.58 -8.03 0.00
CA GLN A 76 23.07 -7.71 1.33
C GLN A 76 21.69 -8.32 1.54
N GLN A 77 21.65 -9.61 1.90
CA GLN A 77 20.49 -10.19 2.58
C GLN A 77 20.25 -9.40 3.87
N SER A 78 19.05 -8.86 4.02
CA SER A 78 18.58 -8.24 5.25
C SER A 78 18.60 -9.29 6.37
N ASN A 79 19.45 -9.10 7.37
CA ASN A 79 19.63 -10.02 8.49
C ASN A 79 18.57 -9.83 9.60
N ILE A 80 17.47 -9.12 9.33
CA ILE A 80 16.34 -8.97 10.25
C ILE A 80 15.46 -10.21 10.07
N ASN A 81 15.18 -10.93 11.15
CA ASN A 81 14.24 -12.06 11.11
C ASN A 81 12.78 -11.59 11.09
N SER A 82 11.90 -12.47 10.62
CA SER A 82 10.47 -12.22 10.51
C SER A 82 9.81 -11.86 11.84
N GLN A 83 10.26 -12.45 12.95
CA GLN A 83 9.71 -12.17 14.28
C GLN A 83 10.00 -10.73 14.71
N LYS A 84 11.23 -10.23 14.55
CA LYS A 84 11.59 -8.84 14.89
C LYS A 84 10.79 -7.83 14.06
N PHE A 85 10.51 -8.14 12.80
CA PHE A 85 9.58 -7.34 12.00
C PHE A 85 8.17 -7.36 12.57
N ASN A 86 7.67 -8.53 12.96
CA ASN A 86 6.30 -8.66 13.44
C ASN A 86 6.09 -7.90 14.76
N ASP A 87 7.02 -8.08 15.71
CA ASP A 87 6.99 -7.39 17.00
C ASP A 87 7.03 -5.87 16.82
N TYR A 88 7.87 -5.39 15.90
CA TYR A 88 7.92 -3.97 15.55
C TYR A 88 6.61 -3.46 14.94
N PHE A 89 6.09 -4.13 13.90
CA PHE A 89 4.88 -3.66 13.21
C PHE A 89 3.64 -3.66 14.10
N VAL A 90 3.53 -4.62 15.03
CA VAL A 90 2.43 -4.65 16.01
C VAL A 90 2.67 -3.64 17.14
N GLY A 91 3.90 -3.52 17.64
CA GLY A 91 4.21 -2.68 18.81
C GLY A 91 4.27 -1.19 18.52
N VAL A 92 4.44 -0.78 17.26
CA VAL A 92 4.76 0.63 16.99
C VAL A 92 3.63 1.61 17.32
N SER A 93 2.37 1.21 17.22
CA SER A 93 1.25 2.06 17.66
C SER A 93 1.35 2.35 19.15
N ASP A 94 1.69 1.33 19.94
CA ASP A 94 1.73 1.42 21.40
C ASP A 94 2.92 2.27 21.85
N GLU A 95 4.05 2.17 21.16
CA GLU A 95 5.23 3.04 21.40
C GLU A 95 4.94 4.51 21.07
N LEU A 96 4.29 4.79 19.94
CA LEU A 96 3.93 6.15 19.57
C LEU A 96 2.91 6.75 20.55
N ASN A 97 1.91 5.98 20.96
CA ASN A 97 0.88 6.43 21.88
C ASN A 97 1.41 6.75 23.29
N LYS A 98 2.46 6.07 23.76
CA LYS A 98 3.11 6.39 25.06
C LYS A 98 3.66 7.82 25.12
N ASN A 99 4.06 8.38 23.98
CA ASN A 99 4.67 9.71 23.92
C ASN A 99 3.62 10.84 23.85
N ILE A 100 2.34 10.50 23.68
CA ILE A 100 1.24 11.46 23.62
C ILE A 100 0.71 11.69 25.03
N THR A 101 1.06 12.82 25.65
CA THR A 101 0.77 13.07 27.07
C THR A 101 -0.49 13.90 27.31
N LYS A 102 -0.99 14.64 26.30
CA LYS A 102 -2.22 15.44 26.36
C LYS A 102 -2.88 15.53 24.99
N ASN A 103 -4.21 15.50 24.97
CA ASN A 103 -5.00 15.81 23.78
C ASN A 103 -5.76 17.12 24.02
N ASN A 104 -5.67 18.06 23.09
CA ASN A 104 -6.24 19.41 23.24
C ASN A 104 -7.70 19.50 22.75
N GLY A 105 -8.28 18.39 22.26
CA GLY A 105 -9.65 18.32 21.81
C GLY A 105 -10.16 16.88 21.73
N GLU A 106 -11.48 16.72 21.68
CA GLU A 106 -12.14 15.42 21.55
C GLU A 106 -12.56 15.20 20.10
N ALA A 107 -12.05 14.13 19.46
CA ALA A 107 -12.35 13.81 18.07
C ALA A 107 -13.86 13.63 17.80
N LEU A 108 -14.65 13.22 18.79
CA LEU A 108 -16.10 13.11 18.63
C LEU A 108 -16.81 14.47 18.66
N GLN A 109 -16.24 15.48 19.31
CA GLN A 109 -16.79 16.85 19.28
C GLN A 109 -16.58 17.49 17.91
N LEU A 110 -15.39 17.32 17.31
CA LEU A 110 -15.13 17.74 15.92
C LEU A 110 -16.12 17.12 14.95
N LEU A 111 -16.39 15.83 15.11
CA LEU A 111 -17.39 15.14 14.30
C LEU A 111 -18.81 15.69 14.51
N ASN A 112 -19.22 15.99 15.74
CA ASN A 112 -20.54 16.58 15.96
C ASN A 112 -20.70 17.92 15.23
N ASN A 113 -19.69 18.79 15.29
CA ASN A 113 -19.68 20.06 14.56
C ASN A 113 -19.74 19.87 13.03
N PHE A 114 -19.12 18.80 12.52
CA PHE A 114 -19.23 18.42 11.11
C PHE A 114 -20.65 17.96 10.77
N LEU A 115 -21.24 17.09 11.61
CA LEU A 115 -22.56 16.51 11.38
C LEU A 115 -23.71 17.50 11.52
N ASP A 116 -23.55 18.60 12.27
CA ASP A 116 -24.55 19.69 12.32
C ASP A 116 -24.82 20.29 10.92
N LYS A 117 -23.87 20.13 9.99
CA LYS A 117 -24.00 20.56 8.59
C LYS A 117 -24.54 19.47 7.66
N CYS A 118 -24.71 18.25 8.15
CA CYS A 118 -25.13 17.08 7.38
C CYS A 118 -26.61 16.75 7.59
N PHE A 119 -27.25 16.15 6.59
CA PHE A 119 -28.62 15.65 6.68
C PHE A 119 -28.61 14.12 6.70
N LEU A 120 -28.82 13.52 7.88
CA LEU A 120 -29.06 12.08 8.02
C LEU A 120 -30.48 11.77 7.54
N ARG A 121 -30.62 11.32 6.29
CA ARG A 121 -31.95 11.06 5.69
C ARG A 121 -32.48 9.69 6.06
N GLU A 122 -31.61 8.68 6.13
CA GLU A 122 -32.03 7.28 6.29
C GLU A 122 -31.10 6.52 7.24
N LYS A 123 -31.64 5.49 7.91
CA LYS A 123 -30.83 4.54 8.68
C LYS A 123 -30.09 3.60 7.74
N PHE A 124 -28.78 3.45 7.95
CA PHE A 124 -27.99 2.49 7.18
C PHE A 124 -28.43 1.05 7.48
N THR A 125 -28.62 0.26 6.43
CA THR A 125 -28.85 -1.19 6.50
C THR A 125 -28.12 -1.90 5.37
N TRP A 126 -27.57 -3.08 5.65
CA TRP A 126 -26.89 -3.88 4.62
C TRP A 126 -27.89 -4.40 3.58
N LYS A 127 -27.60 -4.14 2.31
CA LYS A 127 -28.30 -4.76 1.18
C LYS A 127 -27.71 -6.14 0.89
N LYS A 128 -28.56 -7.08 0.47
CA LYS A 128 -28.13 -8.42 0.09
C LYS A 128 -27.08 -8.36 -1.03
N ILE A 129 -25.99 -9.10 -0.84
CA ILE A 129 -24.94 -9.24 -1.84
C ILE A 129 -25.39 -10.27 -2.87
N VAL A 130 -25.32 -9.91 -4.15
CA VAL A 130 -25.68 -10.79 -5.27
C VAL A 130 -24.46 -11.15 -6.11
N LYS A 131 -24.61 -12.14 -7.01
CA LYS A 131 -23.53 -12.56 -7.93
C LYS A 131 -22.94 -11.40 -8.73
N LYS A 132 -23.74 -10.39 -9.07
CA LYS A 132 -23.30 -9.21 -9.83
C LYS A 132 -22.22 -8.43 -9.07
N ASP A 133 -22.39 -8.24 -7.77
CA ASP A 133 -21.46 -7.47 -6.93
C ASP A 133 -20.10 -8.15 -6.86
N ILE A 134 -20.12 -9.48 -6.67
CA ILE A 134 -18.90 -10.30 -6.67
C ILE A 134 -18.22 -10.26 -8.04
N LYS A 135 -18.97 -10.43 -9.14
CA LYS A 135 -18.40 -10.34 -10.49
C LYS A 135 -17.75 -8.98 -10.77
N LEU A 136 -18.37 -7.89 -10.29
CA LEU A 136 -17.82 -6.53 -10.40
C LEU A 136 -16.53 -6.38 -9.59
N CYS A 137 -16.49 -6.91 -8.36
CA CYS A 137 -15.25 -6.95 -7.57
C CYS A 137 -14.14 -7.65 -8.34
N ILE A 138 -14.42 -8.86 -8.84
CA ILE A 138 -13.45 -9.71 -9.53
C ILE A 138 -12.93 -9.05 -10.81
N SER A 139 -13.76 -8.32 -11.57
CA SER A 139 -13.29 -7.62 -12.76
C SER A 139 -12.29 -6.49 -12.43
N LYS A 140 -12.46 -5.84 -11.28
CA LYS A 140 -11.56 -4.77 -10.77
C LYS A 140 -10.28 -5.29 -10.10
N LEU A 141 -10.24 -6.54 -9.62
CA LEU A 141 -9.04 -7.09 -9.00
C LEU A 141 -7.85 -7.11 -9.98
N SER A 142 -6.64 -6.88 -9.49
CA SER A 142 -5.43 -7.09 -10.28
C SER A 142 -5.19 -8.59 -10.53
N SER A 143 -4.49 -8.95 -11.61
CA SER A 143 -4.09 -10.35 -11.88
C SER A 143 -2.82 -10.76 -11.11
N SER A 144 -2.67 -10.28 -9.87
CA SER A 144 -1.51 -10.60 -9.03
C SER A 144 -1.47 -12.09 -8.69
N LYS A 145 -0.25 -12.64 -8.68
CA LYS A 145 0.03 -14.02 -8.25
C LYS A 145 0.44 -14.10 -6.77
N SER A 146 0.54 -12.98 -6.06
CA SER A 146 0.83 -12.99 -4.64
C SER A 146 -0.26 -13.75 -3.88
N GLU A 147 0.17 -14.67 -3.04
CA GLU A 147 -0.70 -15.57 -2.29
C GLU A 147 -0.93 -15.06 -0.87
N ASP A 148 -2.19 -15.10 -0.45
CA ASP A 148 -2.59 -14.89 0.94
C ASP A 148 -2.10 -16.04 1.84
N PHE A 149 -2.51 -16.02 3.12
CA PHE A 149 -2.12 -17.04 4.09
C PHE A 149 -2.56 -18.47 3.68
N TYR A 150 -3.65 -18.59 2.94
CA TYR A 150 -4.24 -19.88 2.53
C TYR A 150 -3.76 -20.33 1.15
N GLY A 151 -2.81 -19.62 0.54
CA GLY A 151 -2.32 -19.95 -0.80
C GLY A 151 -3.21 -19.46 -1.95
N PHE A 152 -4.24 -18.65 -1.67
CA PHE A 152 -5.06 -18.07 -2.74
C PHE A 152 -4.42 -16.81 -3.29
N SER A 153 -4.40 -16.68 -4.62
CA SER A 153 -3.98 -15.47 -5.34
C SER A 153 -5.14 -14.87 -6.13
N ASN A 154 -5.08 -13.56 -6.42
CA ASN A 154 -6.14 -12.91 -7.22
C ASN A 154 -6.27 -13.58 -8.59
N PHE A 155 -5.14 -13.98 -9.17
CA PHE A 155 -5.09 -14.74 -10.42
C PHE A 155 -5.84 -16.07 -10.34
N LEU A 156 -5.63 -16.84 -9.27
CA LEU A 156 -6.33 -18.12 -9.07
C LEU A 156 -7.84 -17.89 -8.89
N VAL A 157 -8.24 -16.98 -8.00
CA VAL A 157 -9.66 -16.74 -7.69
C VAL A 157 -10.42 -16.25 -8.91
N LYS A 158 -9.82 -15.39 -9.75
CA LYS A 158 -10.39 -14.98 -11.04
C LYS A 158 -10.76 -16.17 -11.95
N LYS A 159 -9.93 -17.22 -11.95
CA LYS A 159 -10.17 -18.41 -12.78
C LYS A 159 -11.26 -19.31 -12.23
N ILE A 160 -11.40 -19.41 -10.91
CA ILE A 160 -12.32 -20.36 -10.28
C ILE A 160 -13.63 -19.72 -9.81
N ILE A 161 -13.77 -18.40 -9.91
CA ILE A 161 -14.90 -17.68 -9.30
C ILE A 161 -16.25 -18.22 -9.77
N PHE A 162 -16.38 -18.60 -11.05
CA PHE A 162 -17.65 -19.08 -11.60
C PHE A 162 -18.14 -20.38 -10.92
N VAL A 163 -17.24 -21.14 -10.31
CA VAL A 163 -17.55 -22.37 -9.55
C VAL A 163 -17.97 -22.04 -8.11
N ILE A 164 -17.28 -21.08 -7.47
CA ILE A 164 -17.43 -20.81 -6.03
C ILE A 164 -18.37 -19.64 -5.72
N ILE A 165 -18.89 -18.93 -6.72
CA ILE A 165 -19.67 -17.70 -6.53
C ILE A 165 -20.95 -17.94 -5.72
N ASP A 166 -21.64 -19.06 -5.93
CA ASP A 166 -22.88 -19.40 -5.23
C ASP A 166 -22.66 -19.60 -3.72
N PRO A 167 -21.72 -20.45 -3.28
CA PRO A 167 -21.31 -20.53 -1.88
C PRO A 167 -20.89 -19.18 -1.28
N LEU A 168 -20.17 -18.34 -2.03
CA LEU A 168 -19.74 -17.03 -1.56
C LEU A 168 -20.92 -16.08 -1.33
N VAL A 169 -21.89 -16.04 -2.24
CA VAL A 169 -23.12 -15.26 -2.06
C VAL A 169 -23.84 -15.69 -0.78
N TYR A 170 -24.00 -16.99 -0.56
CA TYR A 170 -24.63 -17.50 0.66
C TYR A 170 -23.86 -17.09 1.92
N LEU A 171 -22.54 -17.32 1.94
CA LEU A 171 -21.66 -16.97 3.06
C LEU A 171 -21.72 -15.48 3.39
N TYR A 172 -21.59 -14.62 2.38
CA TYR A 172 -21.56 -13.17 2.58
C TYR A 172 -22.88 -12.64 3.11
N ASN A 173 -24.01 -13.13 2.59
CA ASN A 173 -25.31 -12.72 3.14
C ASN A 173 -25.50 -13.22 4.58
N LYS A 174 -25.00 -14.42 4.94
CA LYS A 174 -25.00 -14.87 6.34
C LYS A 174 -24.15 -13.99 7.24
N MET A 175 -23.00 -13.53 6.77
CA MET A 175 -22.16 -12.59 7.50
C MET A 175 -22.88 -11.25 7.75
N LEU A 176 -23.58 -10.72 6.74
CA LEU A 176 -24.40 -9.50 6.89
C LEU A 176 -25.55 -9.71 7.88
N GLU A 177 -26.30 -10.81 7.73
CA GLU A 177 -27.45 -11.16 8.57
C GLU A 177 -27.08 -11.41 10.04
N GLN A 178 -25.87 -11.89 10.32
CA GLN A 178 -25.40 -12.17 11.67
C GLN A 178 -24.60 -11.02 12.28
N GLY A 179 -24.11 -10.08 11.46
CA GLY A 179 -23.20 -9.04 11.90
C GLY A 179 -21.83 -9.59 12.35
N VAL A 180 -21.36 -10.67 11.73
CA VAL A 180 -20.11 -11.35 12.12
C VAL A 180 -19.17 -11.51 10.93
N PHE A 181 -17.92 -11.07 11.13
CA PHE A 181 -16.81 -11.31 10.21
C PHE A 181 -15.98 -12.50 10.70
N PRO A 182 -15.90 -13.62 9.95
CA PRO A 182 -15.25 -14.85 10.41
C PRO A 182 -13.77 -14.69 10.73
N ASN A 183 -13.31 -15.27 11.84
CA ASN A 183 -11.90 -15.23 12.26
C ASN A 183 -10.93 -15.78 11.20
N ALA A 184 -11.35 -16.78 10.42
CA ALA A 184 -10.54 -17.31 9.32
C ALA A 184 -10.20 -16.23 8.27
N LEU A 185 -11.07 -15.25 8.06
CA LEU A 185 -10.85 -14.16 7.11
C LEU A 185 -10.01 -13.01 7.72
N LYS A 186 -9.64 -13.10 9.00
CA LYS A 186 -8.87 -12.08 9.73
C LYS A 186 -7.37 -12.39 9.85
N LEU A 187 -6.92 -13.53 9.31
CA LEU A 187 -5.51 -13.92 9.32
C LEU A 187 -4.77 -13.24 8.18
N VAL A 188 -3.84 -12.35 8.51
CA VAL A 188 -3.11 -11.53 7.53
C VAL A 188 -1.67 -12.00 7.41
N LYS A 189 -1.21 -12.17 6.17
CA LYS A 189 0.21 -12.38 5.86
C LYS A 189 0.86 -11.05 5.52
N ILE A 190 1.90 -10.66 6.25
CA ILE A 190 2.62 -9.40 6.07
C ILE A 190 3.91 -9.66 5.30
N ILE A 191 4.13 -8.85 4.25
CA ILE A 191 5.38 -8.80 3.49
C ILE A 191 6.06 -7.46 3.77
N PRO A 192 7.21 -7.44 4.46
CA PRO A 192 7.98 -6.22 4.67
C PRO A 192 8.55 -5.73 3.34
N ILE A 193 8.24 -4.49 2.95
CA ILE A 193 8.81 -3.85 1.76
C ILE A 193 9.68 -2.68 2.19
N TYR A 194 10.97 -2.75 1.83
CA TYR A 194 11.91 -1.67 2.11
C TYR A 194 11.45 -0.35 1.47
N LYS A 195 11.40 0.71 2.28
CA LYS A 195 10.97 2.05 1.89
C LYS A 195 12.17 2.99 1.73
N LYS A 196 12.92 3.22 2.81
CA LYS A 196 14.09 4.13 2.88
C LYS A 196 14.82 3.93 4.22
N GLY A 197 16.09 4.35 4.31
CA GLY A 197 16.84 4.35 5.58
C GLY A 197 17.77 3.14 5.72
N ASP A 198 18.01 2.71 6.97
CA ASP A 198 18.83 1.54 7.25
C ASP A 198 18.06 0.23 7.01
N LYS A 199 18.63 -0.69 6.22
CA LYS A 199 18.05 -2.01 5.95
C LYS A 199 18.08 -2.96 7.16
N LEU A 200 18.81 -2.61 8.21
CA LEU A 200 18.85 -3.35 9.48
C LEU A 200 17.84 -2.83 10.51
N ASP A 201 17.14 -1.74 10.19
CA ASP A 201 16.07 -1.17 11.01
C ASP A 201 14.68 -1.52 10.43
N PRO A 202 13.81 -2.21 11.19
CA PRO A 202 12.41 -2.44 10.82
C PRO A 202 11.62 -1.18 10.46
N SER A 203 11.98 0.00 11.01
CA SER A 203 11.33 1.29 10.72
C SER A 203 11.43 1.71 9.25
N SER A 204 12.47 1.22 8.57
CA SER A 204 12.76 1.46 7.16
C SER A 204 11.85 0.68 6.21
N TYR A 205 10.96 -0.18 6.73
CA TYR A 205 10.10 -1.08 5.96
C TYR A 205 8.61 -0.74 6.15
N ARG A 206 7.82 -0.98 5.11
CA ARG A 206 6.36 -0.93 5.15
C ARG A 206 5.77 -2.34 5.29
N PRO A 207 4.78 -2.55 6.17
CA PRO A 207 4.11 -3.84 6.30
C PRO A 207 2.99 -3.98 5.24
N ILE A 208 3.29 -4.61 4.10
CA ILE A 208 2.23 -4.87 3.11
C ILE A 208 1.39 -6.07 3.52
N SER A 209 0.09 -5.84 3.69
CA SER A 209 -0.88 -6.83 4.11
C SER A 209 -1.48 -7.60 2.93
N LEU A 210 -1.19 -8.89 2.87
CA LEU A 210 -1.89 -9.86 2.03
C LEU A 210 -3.06 -10.43 2.83
N VAL A 211 -4.20 -9.74 2.78
CA VAL A 211 -5.45 -10.18 3.40
C VAL A 211 -6.08 -11.36 2.63
N PRO A 212 -6.82 -12.27 3.30
CA PRO A 212 -7.49 -13.39 2.65
C PRO A 212 -8.38 -12.93 1.51
N ILE A 213 -8.26 -13.53 0.33
CA ILE A 213 -8.92 -13.03 -0.88
C ILE A 213 -10.44 -13.13 -0.78
N ILE A 214 -10.94 -14.18 -0.13
CA ILE A 214 -12.37 -14.33 0.15
C ILE A 214 -12.87 -13.19 1.06
N GLY A 215 -12.08 -12.77 2.05
CA GLY A 215 -12.37 -11.60 2.88
C GLY A 215 -12.30 -10.30 2.07
N LYS A 216 -11.30 -10.17 1.20
CA LYS A 216 -11.09 -9.00 0.32
C LYS A 216 -12.29 -8.71 -0.60
N ILE A 217 -12.90 -9.76 -1.15
CA ILE A 217 -14.10 -9.62 -1.99
C ILE A 217 -15.28 -9.12 -1.15
N PHE A 218 -15.45 -9.65 0.06
CA PHE A 218 -16.49 -9.17 0.98
C PHE A 218 -16.25 -7.72 1.40
N GLU A 219 -15.01 -7.37 1.76
CA GLU A 219 -14.59 -5.99 2.07
C GLU A 219 -14.96 -5.03 0.94
N TYR A 220 -14.74 -5.42 -0.32
CA TYR A 220 -15.17 -4.64 -1.47
C TYR A 220 -16.68 -4.42 -1.47
N CYS A 221 -17.48 -5.49 -1.33
CA CYS A 221 -18.94 -5.40 -1.37
C CYS A 221 -19.50 -4.48 -0.29
N ILE A 222 -19.04 -4.62 0.96
CA ILE A 222 -19.52 -3.76 2.07
C ILE A 222 -19.00 -2.33 1.94
N LYS A 223 -17.78 -2.13 1.43
CA LYS A 223 -17.21 -0.80 1.19
C LYS A 223 -18.02 -0.02 0.15
N GLU A 224 -18.47 -0.66 -0.93
CA GLU A 224 -19.33 0.04 -1.92
C GLU A 224 -20.66 0.47 -1.28
N GLN A 225 -21.30 -0.39 -0.48
CA GLN A 225 -22.55 -0.02 0.19
C GLN A 225 -22.38 1.11 1.22
N LEU A 226 -21.29 1.08 2.01
CA LEU A 226 -20.95 2.17 2.93
C LEU A 226 -20.69 3.47 2.16
N TYR A 227 -19.92 3.40 1.08
CA TYR A 227 -19.62 4.56 0.26
C TYR A 227 -20.90 5.18 -0.32
N ASP A 228 -21.81 4.36 -0.83
CA ASP A 228 -23.11 4.83 -1.34
C ASP A 228 -23.91 5.53 -0.25
N TYR A 229 -23.99 4.96 0.96
CA TYR A 229 -24.67 5.58 2.10
C TYR A 229 -24.07 6.93 2.47
N PHE A 230 -22.74 6.99 2.62
CA PHE A 230 -22.02 8.22 2.95
C PHE A 230 -22.20 9.29 1.87
N SER A 231 -22.17 8.90 0.60
CA SER A 231 -22.34 9.82 -0.54
C SER A 231 -23.77 10.36 -0.61
N LEU A 232 -24.78 9.50 -0.45
CA LEU A 232 -26.20 9.89 -0.53
C LEU A 232 -26.61 10.83 0.62
N ASN A 233 -25.96 10.72 1.77
CA ASN A 233 -26.24 11.54 2.95
C ASN A 233 -25.26 12.71 3.14
N TYR A 234 -24.38 12.97 2.15
CA TYR A 234 -23.38 14.05 2.21
C TYR A 234 -22.53 14.01 3.49
N LEU A 235 -22.11 12.80 3.88
CA LEU A 235 -21.34 12.54 5.10
C LEU A 235 -19.83 12.56 4.86
N LEU A 236 -19.37 12.86 3.64
CA LEU A 236 -17.94 12.95 3.31
C LEU A 236 -17.56 14.40 3.13
N CYS A 237 -16.41 14.77 3.70
CA CYS A 237 -15.83 16.09 3.58
C CYS A 237 -15.46 16.38 2.11
N ASN A 238 -15.85 17.56 1.59
CA ASN A 238 -15.62 17.93 0.19
C ASN A 238 -14.14 18.20 -0.10
N GLU A 239 -13.38 18.58 0.92
CA GLU A 239 -11.94 18.84 0.87
C GLU A 239 -11.12 17.55 0.99
N GLN A 240 -11.77 16.38 1.11
CA GLN A 240 -11.11 15.08 1.11
C GLN A 240 -10.88 14.61 -0.33
N PHE A 241 -9.63 14.67 -0.79
CA PHE A 241 -9.24 14.15 -2.11
C PHE A 241 -8.64 12.73 -2.03
N GLY A 242 -8.16 12.32 -0.85
CA GLY A 242 -7.50 11.04 -0.64
C GLY A 242 -8.49 9.87 -0.59
N PHE A 243 -8.19 8.80 -1.34
CA PHE A 243 -9.01 7.58 -1.39
C PHE A 243 -10.46 7.78 -1.85
N MET A 244 -10.76 8.92 -2.46
CA MET A 244 -12.08 9.28 -2.95
C MET A 244 -12.25 8.95 -4.43
N PRO A 245 -13.31 8.20 -4.82
CA PRO A 245 -13.66 7.99 -6.22
C PRO A 245 -13.84 9.30 -6.98
N GLY A 246 -13.19 9.43 -8.14
CA GLY A 246 -13.27 10.63 -8.98
C GLY A 246 -12.31 11.75 -8.58
N CYS A 247 -11.69 11.69 -7.40
CA CYS A 247 -10.67 12.63 -6.98
C CYS A 247 -9.25 12.19 -7.40
N ASN A 248 -8.36 13.15 -7.56
CA ASN A 248 -6.95 12.90 -7.82
C ASN A 248 -6.08 14.01 -7.17
N THR A 249 -4.76 13.82 -7.20
CA THR A 249 -3.83 14.77 -6.56
C THR A 249 -3.77 16.13 -7.24
N VAL A 250 -4.15 16.23 -8.52
CA VAL A 250 -4.18 17.51 -9.25
C VAL A 250 -5.31 18.37 -8.69
N MET A 251 -6.50 17.80 -8.50
CA MET A 251 -7.64 18.52 -7.92
C MET A 251 -7.33 19.07 -6.52
N ALA A 252 -6.58 18.32 -5.70
CA ALA A 252 -6.14 18.79 -4.39
C ALA A 252 -5.21 20.01 -4.48
N VAL A 253 -4.27 20.01 -5.43
CA VAL A 253 -3.37 21.14 -5.68
C VAL A 253 -4.14 22.33 -6.26
N GLU A 254 -5.07 22.10 -7.19
CA GLU A 254 -5.94 23.12 -7.77
C GLU A 254 -6.76 23.83 -6.68
N SER A 255 -7.32 23.08 -5.72
CA SER A 255 -8.03 23.66 -4.58
C SER A 255 -7.16 24.63 -3.79
N VAL A 256 -5.94 24.21 -3.41
CA VAL A 256 -5.00 25.06 -2.65
C VAL A 256 -4.58 26.29 -3.46
N VAL A 257 -4.31 26.14 -4.76
CA VAL A 257 -3.94 27.25 -5.63
C VAL A 257 -5.07 28.25 -5.75
N ASN A 258 -6.31 27.78 -5.91
CA ASN A 258 -7.49 28.65 -5.95
C ASN A 258 -7.66 29.44 -4.65
N ASP A 259 -7.48 28.82 -3.48
CA ASP A 259 -7.55 29.50 -2.18
C ASP A 259 -6.49 30.61 -2.07
N ILE A 260 -5.26 30.37 -2.56
CA ILE A 260 -4.18 31.36 -2.58
C ILE A 260 -4.55 32.54 -3.50
N ILE A 261 -5.08 32.26 -4.70
CA ILE A 261 -5.48 33.30 -5.66
C ILE A 261 -6.60 34.16 -5.07
N LEU A 262 -7.64 33.53 -4.50
CA LEU A 262 -8.77 34.24 -3.89
C LEU A 262 -8.32 35.08 -2.69
N SER A 263 -7.42 34.58 -1.85
CA SER A 263 -6.86 35.39 -0.75
C SER A 263 -6.07 36.59 -1.28
N PHE A 264 -5.29 36.40 -2.34
CA PHE A 264 -4.54 37.48 -2.97
C PHE A 264 -5.46 38.56 -3.56
N GLU A 265 -6.50 38.17 -4.28
CA GLU A 265 -7.51 39.09 -4.84
C GLU A 265 -8.23 39.88 -3.74
N ASN A 266 -8.53 39.23 -2.62
CA ASN A 266 -9.16 39.86 -1.46
C ASN A 266 -8.18 40.65 -0.57
N LYS A 267 -6.91 40.78 -0.96
CA LYS A 267 -5.84 41.42 -0.18
C LYS A 267 -5.71 40.83 1.24
N ALA A 268 -6.09 39.57 1.41
CA ALA A 268 -5.98 38.85 2.67
C ALA A 268 -4.60 38.16 2.77
N VAL A 269 -4.15 37.97 4.01
CA VAL A 269 -2.92 37.21 4.30
C VAL A 269 -3.26 35.73 4.33
N GLN A 270 -2.64 34.95 3.44
CA GLN A 270 -2.77 33.49 3.41
C GLN A 270 -1.57 32.84 4.11
N SER A 271 -1.84 31.82 4.92
CA SER A 271 -0.83 30.93 5.50
C SER A 271 -1.23 29.48 5.23
N ALA A 272 -0.25 28.61 5.04
CA ALA A 272 -0.46 27.17 4.84
C ALA A 272 0.32 26.38 5.89
N THR A 273 -0.38 25.48 6.59
CA THR A 273 0.23 24.52 7.52
C THR A 273 0.12 23.12 6.92
N LEU A 274 1.27 22.46 6.72
CA LEU A 274 1.35 21.13 6.12
C LEU A 274 1.65 20.10 7.22
N ILE A 275 0.78 19.10 7.37
CA ILE A 275 0.87 18.07 8.41
C ILE A 275 1.04 16.70 7.75
N ASP A 276 2.05 15.93 8.16
CA ASP A 276 2.24 14.53 7.77
C ASP A 276 2.10 13.62 8.99
N LEU A 277 1.19 12.65 8.90
CA LEU A 277 0.87 11.75 10.00
C LEU A 277 1.84 10.56 10.01
N SER A 278 2.59 10.42 11.11
CA SER A 278 3.48 9.28 11.31
C SER A 278 2.68 7.98 11.45
N LYS A 279 2.90 7.03 10.54
CA LYS A 279 2.30 5.67 10.57
C LYS A 279 0.78 5.67 10.76
N ALA A 280 0.12 6.58 10.06
CA ALA A 280 -1.30 6.87 10.25
C ALA A 280 -2.19 5.61 10.20
N PHE A 281 -1.97 4.72 9.23
CA PHE A 281 -2.75 3.47 9.09
C PHE A 281 -2.56 2.49 10.25
N ASP A 282 -1.38 2.46 10.87
CA ASP A 282 -1.05 1.53 11.96
C ASP A 282 -1.56 2.05 13.32
N CYS A 283 -1.79 3.36 13.45
CA CYS A 283 -2.08 4.00 14.74
C CYS A 283 -3.56 4.29 15.00
N ILE A 284 -4.46 4.10 14.04
CA ILE A 284 -5.87 4.45 14.24
C ILE A 284 -6.53 3.52 15.25
N SER A 285 -7.11 4.08 16.30
CA SER A 285 -7.89 3.31 17.27
C SER A 285 -9.13 2.69 16.63
N HIS A 286 -9.36 1.41 16.90
CA HIS A 286 -10.60 0.72 16.49
C HIS A 286 -11.83 1.29 17.20
N THR A 287 -11.70 1.69 18.47
CA THR A 287 -12.81 2.28 19.23
C THR A 287 -13.24 3.59 18.60
N LEU A 288 -12.28 4.45 18.22
CA LEU A 288 -12.57 5.71 17.55
C LEU A 288 -13.32 5.52 16.23
N ILE A 289 -12.93 4.53 15.42
CA ILE A 289 -13.64 4.21 14.17
C ILE A 289 -15.10 3.83 14.48
N LEU A 290 -15.32 2.95 15.47
CA LEU A 290 -16.65 2.47 15.82
C LEU A 290 -17.54 3.57 16.41
N ASP A 291 -16.98 4.43 17.26
CA ASP A 291 -17.69 5.57 17.82
C ASP A 291 -18.10 6.56 16.72
N LYS A 292 -17.20 6.85 15.77
CA LYS A 292 -17.51 7.70 14.62
C LYS A 292 -18.59 7.09 13.74
N LEU A 293 -18.48 5.80 13.40
CA LEU A 293 -19.51 5.08 12.63
C LEU A 293 -20.90 5.16 13.31
N THR A 294 -20.93 5.05 14.64
CA THR A 294 -22.15 5.20 15.43
C THR A 294 -22.75 6.60 15.26
N ARG A 295 -21.91 7.66 15.30
CA ARG A 295 -22.34 9.05 15.06
C ARG A 295 -22.83 9.29 13.63
N TYR A 296 -22.28 8.60 12.65
CA TYR A 296 -22.78 8.58 11.27
C TYR A 296 -24.09 7.77 11.09
N GLY A 297 -24.68 7.24 12.16
CA GLY A 297 -25.95 6.51 12.13
C GLY A 297 -25.83 5.00 11.86
N ILE A 298 -24.62 4.46 11.78
CA ILE A 298 -24.38 3.02 11.61
C ILE A 298 -24.43 2.35 12.99
N THR A 299 -25.49 1.62 13.26
CA THR A 299 -25.81 1.06 14.58
C THR A 299 -26.25 -0.40 14.45
N GLY A 300 -26.42 -1.11 15.58
CA GLY A 300 -27.00 -2.45 15.58
C GLY A 300 -26.12 -3.49 14.85
N ILE A 301 -26.76 -4.30 14.00
CA ILE A 301 -26.08 -5.44 13.36
C ILE A 301 -25.04 -4.99 12.33
N GLU A 302 -25.27 -3.82 11.73
CA GLU A 302 -24.35 -3.19 10.80
C GLU A 302 -23.04 -2.81 11.47
N LEU A 303 -23.13 -2.19 12.65
CA LEU A 303 -21.97 -1.85 13.47
C LEU A 303 -21.28 -3.10 14.03
N ASN A 304 -22.04 -4.12 14.43
CA ASN A 304 -21.50 -5.39 14.92
C ASN A 304 -20.60 -6.05 13.88
N LEU A 305 -20.97 -6.01 12.58
CA LEU A 305 -20.12 -6.54 11.52
C LEU A 305 -18.78 -5.81 11.44
N LEU A 306 -18.78 -4.49 11.52
CA LEU A 306 -17.57 -3.65 11.44
C LEU A 306 -16.70 -3.83 12.69
N SER A 307 -17.32 -3.91 13.87
CA SER A 307 -16.64 -4.26 15.13
C SER A 307 -16.02 -5.66 15.08
N SER A 308 -16.76 -6.63 14.55
CA SER A 308 -16.26 -7.98 14.31
C SER A 308 -15.14 -7.99 13.28
N TYR A 309 -15.14 -7.12 12.26
CA TYR A 309 -14.09 -7.03 11.25
C TYR A 309 -12.76 -6.50 11.84
N LEU A 310 -12.85 -5.52 12.75
CA LEU A 310 -11.70 -4.88 13.40
C LEU A 310 -11.11 -5.72 14.54
N SER A 311 -11.94 -6.46 15.27
CA SER A 311 -11.52 -7.25 16.44
C SER A 311 -10.86 -8.59 16.11
N CYS A 312 -9.96 -9.05 17.00
CA CYS A 312 -9.28 -10.34 16.94
C CYS A 312 -8.53 -10.59 15.62
N ARG A 313 -7.98 -9.54 15.02
CA ARG A 313 -7.16 -9.64 13.82
C ARG A 313 -5.76 -10.10 14.19
N LYS A 314 -5.22 -11.03 13.41
CA LYS A 314 -3.88 -11.57 13.64
C LYS A 314 -3.03 -11.43 12.39
N GLN A 315 -1.77 -11.11 12.57
CA GLN A 315 -0.79 -11.04 11.50
C GLN A 315 0.44 -11.91 11.76
N MET A 316 1.02 -12.37 10.66
CA MET A 316 2.31 -13.05 10.63
C MET A 316 3.16 -12.40 9.54
N VAL A 317 4.42 -12.12 9.82
CA VAL A 317 5.40 -11.66 8.85
C VAL A 317 6.04 -12.87 8.16
N VAL A 318 6.16 -12.78 6.83
CA VAL A 318 6.82 -13.80 6.01
C VAL A 318 7.93 -13.15 5.18
N GLN A 319 9.13 -13.72 5.26
CA GLN A 319 10.31 -13.24 4.56
C GLN A 319 11.10 -14.42 3.96
N GLY A 320 10.93 -14.65 2.66
CA GLY A 320 11.42 -15.88 2.04
C GLY A 320 10.77 -17.09 2.70
N ASP A 321 11.60 -17.97 3.27
CA ASP A 321 11.16 -19.17 3.98
C ASP A 321 10.91 -18.94 5.48
N ASP A 322 11.35 -17.79 6.02
CA ASP A 322 11.17 -17.43 7.43
C ASP A 322 9.76 -16.89 7.72
N LYS A 323 9.16 -17.35 8.82
CA LYS A 323 7.79 -17.03 9.23
C LYS A 323 7.74 -16.76 10.73
N SER A 324 7.15 -15.63 11.10
CA SER A 324 6.95 -15.29 12.51
C SER A 324 5.79 -16.06 13.13
N ASN A 325 5.65 -15.96 14.45
CA ASN A 325 4.39 -16.30 15.12
C ASN A 325 3.26 -15.34 14.69
N PHE A 326 2.02 -15.73 14.98
CA PHE A 326 0.87 -14.84 14.83
C PHE A 326 0.79 -13.89 16.03
N ASN A 327 0.77 -12.58 15.76
CA ASN A 327 0.54 -11.54 16.75
C ASN A 327 -0.81 -10.87 16.50
N GLU A 328 -1.50 -10.47 17.56
CA GLU A 328 -2.78 -9.76 17.48
C GLU A 328 -2.57 -8.27 17.21
N ILE A 329 -3.39 -7.71 16.32
CA ILE A 329 -3.39 -6.29 15.96
C ILE A 329 -4.44 -5.58 16.81
N LYS A 330 -4.00 -4.62 17.64
CA LYS A 330 -4.88 -3.85 18.52
C LYS A 330 -5.33 -2.52 17.93
N ASN A 331 -4.52 -1.94 17.06
CA ASN A 331 -4.77 -0.65 16.42
C ASN A 331 -4.48 -0.73 14.92
N GLY A 332 -5.05 0.20 14.18
CA GLY A 332 -4.82 0.40 12.78
C GLY A 332 -5.69 -0.45 11.86
N VAL A 333 -5.60 -0.15 10.58
CA VAL A 333 -6.30 -0.88 9.52
C VAL A 333 -5.29 -1.45 8.53
N PRO A 334 -5.45 -2.70 8.05
CA PRO A 334 -4.39 -3.38 7.29
C PRO A 334 -4.03 -2.65 5.99
N GLN A 335 -2.73 -2.37 5.78
CA GLN A 335 -2.22 -1.74 4.57
C GLN A 335 -2.25 -2.73 3.38
N GLY A 336 -3.38 -2.77 2.68
CA GLY A 336 -3.66 -3.77 1.63
C GLY A 336 -5.08 -4.35 1.70
N SER A 337 -5.83 -4.02 2.76
CA SER A 337 -7.28 -4.20 2.82
C SER A 337 -7.98 -3.25 1.86
N VAL A 338 -9.15 -3.65 1.36
CA VAL A 338 -10.00 -2.83 0.48
C VAL A 338 -10.85 -1.88 1.32
N LEU A 339 -11.28 -2.31 2.50
CA LEU A 339 -12.07 -1.49 3.42
C LEU A 339 -11.22 -0.52 4.24
N GLY A 340 -9.95 -0.84 4.51
CA GLY A 340 -9.08 -0.03 5.36
C GLY A 340 -8.95 1.44 4.95
N PRO A 341 -8.69 1.78 3.67
CA PRO A 341 -8.65 3.16 3.23
C PRO A 341 -9.94 3.93 3.49
N PHE A 342 -11.11 3.29 3.37
CA PHE A 342 -12.38 3.93 3.67
C PHE A 342 -12.56 4.18 5.18
N LEU A 343 -12.17 3.23 6.02
CA LEU A 343 -12.17 3.42 7.49
C LEU A 343 -11.15 4.49 7.92
N PHE A 344 -10.02 4.60 7.22
CA PHE A 344 -9.08 5.70 7.39
C PHE A 344 -9.75 7.04 7.09
N THR A 345 -10.44 7.15 5.95
CA THR A 345 -11.20 8.35 5.59
C THR A 345 -12.21 8.72 6.67
N ILE A 346 -12.99 7.76 7.20
CA ILE A 346 -13.93 7.99 8.31
C ILE A 346 -13.23 8.55 9.55
N ALA A 347 -12.05 8.03 9.88
CA ALA A 347 -11.31 8.45 11.08
C ALA A 347 -10.83 9.91 11.00
N VAL A 348 -10.60 10.45 9.80
CA VAL A 348 -10.05 11.80 9.57
C VAL A 348 -11.02 12.76 8.87
N ASN A 349 -12.26 12.34 8.62
CA ASN A 349 -13.21 13.08 7.77
C ASN A 349 -13.55 14.48 8.31
N ASP A 350 -13.54 14.61 9.64
CA ASP A 350 -13.82 15.80 10.46
C ASP A 350 -12.57 16.68 10.69
N PHE A 351 -11.42 16.36 10.12
CA PHE A 351 -10.20 17.17 10.29
C PHE A 351 -10.33 18.59 9.72
N SER A 352 -11.20 18.80 8.73
CA SER A 352 -11.48 20.13 8.18
C SER A 352 -12.24 21.03 9.16
N CYS A 353 -12.83 20.47 10.22
CA CYS A 353 -13.55 21.23 11.25
C CYS A 353 -12.68 21.62 12.45
N ASN A 354 -11.36 21.37 12.37
CA ASN A 354 -10.40 21.61 13.44
C ASN A 354 -9.83 23.02 13.43
#